data_AF-A0AAQ0BW31-F1
#
_entry.id   AF-A0AAQ0BW31-F1
#
_cell.length_a   1.000
_cell.length_b   1.000
_cell.length_c   1.000
_cell.angle_alpha   90.00
_cell.angle_beta   90.00
_cell.angle_gamma   90.00
#
_symmetry.space_group_name_H-M   'P 1'
#
loop_
_entity.id
_entity.type
_entity.pdbx_description
1 polymer ?
#
loop_
_entity_poly.entity_id
_entity_poly.type
_entity_poly.pdbx_seq_one_letter_code
_entity_poly.pdbx_strand_id
1 'polypeptide(L)'
;MTNVSFPCYQDAEWKSAQIARICNFMRLHDVATTAIDKRRDEIVSLRRAVLESIRISSRKRPYMADAAAFLEAIFSLTAPCHLDGARRSAVLMHSILEQAISRLRDFSDPQAMNEVSTGALNEAMANLFQSCEKNIRRMTALLENADREICSLQDMLMKFIS
;
A
#
# COMPACT_ATOMS: atom_id res chain seq x y z
N MET A 1 55.98 3.30 11.44
CA MET A 1 54.93 4.20 11.93
C MET A 1 53.60 3.49 11.83
N THR A 2 52.81 3.64 12.87
CA THR A 2 51.67 2.80 13.28
C THR A 2 50.54 2.72 12.28
N ASN A 3 50.07 1.47 12.12
CA ASN A 3 48.75 1.08 11.63
C ASN A 3 47.67 1.92 12.35
N VAL A 4 46.84 2.66 11.63
CA VAL A 4 45.63 3.26 12.19
C VAL A 4 44.44 2.75 11.39
N SER A 5 43.89 1.66 11.92
CA SER A 5 42.61 1.06 11.59
C SER A 5 41.46 2.07 11.71
N PHE A 6 40.77 2.35 10.59
CA PHE A 6 39.43 2.96 10.58
C PHE A 6 38.39 2.18 9.73
N PRO A 7 38.07 0.90 10.02
CA PRO A 7 36.91 0.24 9.41
C PRO A 7 35.58 0.53 10.15
N CYS A 8 35.64 0.72 11.47
CA CYS A 8 34.47 0.73 12.37
C CYS A 8 33.48 1.90 12.12
N TYR A 9 33.96 3.04 11.60
CA TYR A 9 33.10 4.22 11.39
C TYR A 9 32.23 4.10 10.13
N GLN A 10 32.74 3.50 9.06
CA GLN A 10 32.00 3.33 7.79
C GLN A 10 30.85 2.32 7.93
N ASP A 11 31.02 1.30 8.77
CA ASP A 11 30.00 0.26 8.98
C ASP A 11 28.83 0.77 9.83
N ALA A 12 29.10 1.58 10.85
CA ALA A 12 28.08 2.22 11.69
C ALA A 12 27.24 3.22 10.88
N GLU A 13 27.88 4.00 9.99
CA GLU A 13 27.20 4.90 9.07
C GLU A 13 26.35 4.14 8.04
N TRP A 14 26.89 3.07 7.44
CA TRP A 14 26.13 2.23 6.51
C TRP A 14 24.88 1.63 7.16
N LYS A 15 25.02 1.02 8.34
CA LYS A 15 23.90 0.42 9.08
C LYS A 15 22.83 1.46 9.42
N SER A 16 23.27 2.63 9.88
CA SER A 16 22.37 3.75 10.18
C SER A 16 21.62 4.22 8.93
N ALA A 17 22.31 4.31 7.78
CA ALA A 17 21.69 4.66 6.51
C ALA A 17 20.66 3.61 6.04
N GLN A 18 20.95 2.32 6.20
CA GLN A 18 19.99 1.25 5.87
C GLN A 18 18.75 1.30 6.75
N ILE A 19 18.92 1.47 8.07
CA ILE A 19 17.80 1.62 9.00
C ILE A 19 16.95 2.85 8.63
N ALA A 20 17.57 3.99 8.36
CA ALA A 20 16.85 5.19 7.94
C ALA A 20 16.04 4.96 6.65
N ARG A 21 16.62 4.24 5.68
CA ARG A 21 15.93 3.89 4.44
C ARG A 21 14.73 2.95 4.69
N ILE A 22 14.88 1.94 5.55
CA ILE A 22 13.78 1.06 5.94
C ILE A 22 12.67 1.85 6.64
N CYS A 23 13.00 2.73 7.59
CA CYS A 23 12.03 3.58 8.27
C CYS A 23 11.22 4.44 7.28
N ASN A 24 11.87 4.97 6.23
CA ASN A 24 11.15 5.70 5.19
C ASN A 24 10.17 4.81 4.42
N PHE A 25 10.54 3.57 4.08
CA PHE A 25 9.61 2.62 3.45
C PHE A 25 8.43 2.26 4.35
N MET A 26 8.66 2.06 5.65
CA MET A 26 7.59 1.81 6.62
C MET A 26 6.58 2.97 6.62
N ARG A 27 7.07 4.21 6.76
CA ARG A 27 6.24 5.41 6.73
C ARG A 27 5.42 5.51 5.44
N LEU A 28 6.00 5.18 4.29
CA LEU A 28 5.29 5.17 3.02
C LEU A 28 4.18 4.11 2.98
N HIS A 29 4.41 2.93 3.54
CA HIS A 29 3.39 1.90 3.66
C HIS A 29 2.26 2.27 4.63
N ASP A 30 2.54 3.00 5.71
CA ASP A 30 1.50 3.51 6.63
C ASP A 30 0.59 4.54 5.95
N VAL A 31 1.21 5.49 5.24
CA VAL A 31 0.47 6.49 4.45
C VAL A 31 -0.40 5.80 3.40
N ALA A 32 0.15 4.82 2.69
CA ALA A 32 -0.59 4.10 1.66
C ALA A 32 -1.72 3.23 2.25
N THR A 33 -1.52 2.62 3.42
CA THR A 33 -2.57 1.87 4.14
C THR A 33 -3.71 2.79 4.54
N THR A 34 -3.40 3.96 5.09
CA THR A 34 -4.40 4.98 5.45
C THR A 34 -5.19 5.46 4.23
N ALA A 35 -4.50 5.68 3.11
CA ALA A 35 -5.13 6.07 1.86
C ALA A 35 -6.08 4.97 1.32
N ILE A 36 -5.66 3.70 1.39
CA ILE A 36 -6.49 2.55 1.00
C ILE A 36 -7.76 2.48 1.84
N ASP A 37 -7.63 2.58 3.17
CA ASP A 37 -8.76 2.53 4.10
C ASP A 37 -9.76 3.66 3.78
N LYS A 38 -9.27 4.88 3.58
CA LYS A 38 -10.11 6.03 3.20
C LYS A 38 -10.86 5.80 1.89
N ARG A 39 -10.18 5.33 0.83
CA ARG A 39 -10.82 5.11 -0.48
C ARG A 39 -11.84 3.98 -0.44
N ARG A 40 -11.52 2.93 0.31
CA ARG A 40 -12.44 1.81 0.51
C ARG A 40 -13.75 2.28 1.13
N ASP A 41 -13.68 3.06 2.21
CA ASP A 41 -14.87 3.55 2.90
C ASP A 41 -15.67 4.54 2.05
N GLU A 42 -14.98 5.37 1.27
CA GLU A 42 -15.61 6.30 0.32
C GLU A 42 -16.34 5.57 -0.80
N ILE A 43 -15.71 4.57 -1.43
CA ILE A 43 -16.34 3.73 -2.47
C ILE A 43 -17.59 3.03 -1.94
N VAL A 44 -17.50 2.42 -0.75
CA VAL A 44 -18.64 1.73 -0.13
C VAL A 44 -19.80 2.72 0.12
N SER A 45 -19.48 3.91 0.61
CA SER A 45 -20.47 4.95 0.90
C SER A 45 -21.13 5.46 -0.38
N LEU A 46 -20.34 5.75 -1.42
CA LEU A 46 -20.82 6.23 -2.72
C LEU A 46 -21.67 5.19 -3.44
N ARG A 47 -21.26 3.93 -3.45
CA ARG A 47 -22.07 2.85 -4.03
C ARG A 47 -23.44 2.75 -3.37
N ARG A 48 -23.50 2.85 -2.04
CA ARG A 48 -24.77 2.90 -1.31
C ARG A 48 -25.62 4.11 -1.70
N ALA A 49 -25.01 5.29 -1.79
CA ALA A 49 -25.71 6.52 -2.18
C ALA A 49 -26.26 6.45 -3.60
N VAL A 50 -25.49 5.91 -4.55
CA VAL A 50 -25.90 5.68 -5.93
C VAL A 50 -27.09 4.74 -5.99
N LEU A 51 -27.04 3.59 -5.27
CA LEU A 51 -28.13 2.64 -5.23
C LEU A 51 -29.42 3.24 -4.64
N GLU A 52 -29.30 4.04 -3.59
CA GLU A 52 -30.47 4.71 -3.01
C GLU A 52 -31.05 5.76 -3.97
N SER A 53 -30.19 6.56 -4.60
CA SER A 53 -30.61 7.58 -5.56
C SER A 53 -31.35 6.96 -6.75
N ILE A 54 -30.81 5.88 -7.35
CA ILE A 54 -31.49 5.22 -8.47
C ILE A 54 -32.80 4.55 -8.06
N ARG A 55 -32.91 4.02 -6.83
CA ARG A 55 -34.17 3.47 -6.29
C ARG A 55 -35.23 4.54 -6.10
N ILE A 56 -34.85 5.73 -5.65
CA ILE A 56 -35.77 6.87 -5.55
C ILE A 56 -36.22 7.30 -6.95
N SER A 57 -35.28 7.37 -7.90
CA SER A 57 -35.57 7.75 -9.28
C SER A 57 -36.41 6.71 -10.03
N SER A 58 -36.24 5.42 -9.76
CA SER A 58 -37.03 4.35 -10.40
C SER A 58 -38.51 4.37 -9.99
N ARG A 59 -38.85 4.87 -8.80
CA ARG A 59 -40.24 5.11 -8.40
C ARG A 59 -40.94 6.13 -9.31
N LYS A 60 -40.20 7.10 -9.85
CA LYS A 60 -40.72 8.12 -10.79
C LYS A 60 -40.58 7.68 -12.25
N ARG A 61 -39.61 6.80 -12.54
CA ARG A 61 -39.23 6.35 -13.89
C ARG A 61 -39.04 4.83 -13.88
N PRO A 62 -40.09 4.03 -14.12
CA PRO A 62 -40.05 2.57 -13.96
C PRO A 62 -38.96 1.87 -14.77
N TYR A 63 -38.60 2.41 -15.94
CA TYR A 63 -37.51 1.88 -16.79
C TYR A 63 -36.12 1.94 -16.12
N MET A 64 -35.95 2.70 -15.04
CA MET A 64 -34.71 2.73 -14.24
C MET A 64 -34.62 1.59 -13.21
N ALA A 65 -35.69 0.81 -13.00
CA ALA A 65 -35.67 -0.31 -12.08
C ALA A 65 -34.67 -1.40 -12.51
N ASP A 66 -34.59 -1.69 -13.81
CA ASP A 66 -33.63 -2.64 -14.38
C ASP A 66 -32.19 -2.17 -14.19
N ALA A 67 -31.94 -0.86 -14.36
CA ALA A 67 -30.64 -0.26 -14.10
C ALA A 67 -30.24 -0.33 -12.62
N ALA A 68 -31.20 -0.19 -11.70
CA ALA A 68 -30.96 -0.35 -10.27
C ALA A 68 -30.56 -1.79 -9.92
N ALA A 69 -31.30 -2.77 -10.45
CA ALA A 69 -30.99 -4.20 -10.26
C ALA A 69 -29.62 -4.56 -10.85
N PHE A 70 -29.29 -4.02 -12.03
CA PHE A 70 -28.00 -4.25 -12.66
C PHE A 70 -26.83 -3.65 -11.86
N LEU A 71 -26.95 -2.41 -11.38
CA LEU A 71 -25.93 -1.79 -10.54
C LEU A 71 -25.78 -2.51 -9.19
N GLU A 72 -26.88 -2.96 -8.59
CA GLU A 72 -26.84 -3.74 -7.36
C GLU A 72 -26.13 -5.07 -7.55
N ALA A 73 -26.39 -5.77 -8.66
CA ALA A 73 -25.67 -6.98 -9.04
C ALA A 73 -24.17 -6.70 -9.27
N ILE A 74 -23.82 -5.65 -10.02
CA ILE A 74 -22.42 -5.28 -10.25
C ILE A 74 -21.72 -4.99 -8.93
N PHE A 75 -22.26 -4.11 -8.09
CA PHE A 75 -21.62 -3.72 -6.82
C PHE A 75 -21.48 -4.90 -5.87
N SER A 76 -22.42 -5.85 -5.89
CA SER A 76 -22.34 -7.09 -5.12
C SER A 76 -21.25 -8.03 -5.65
N LEU A 77 -21.05 -8.08 -6.97
CA LEU A 77 -20.01 -8.90 -7.62
C LEU A 77 -18.62 -8.25 -7.54
N THR A 78 -18.52 -6.92 -7.52
CA THR A 78 -17.26 -6.19 -7.50
C THR A 78 -16.92 -5.66 -6.11
N ALA A 79 -16.70 -6.53 -5.13
CA ALA A 79 -16.26 -6.09 -3.81
C ALA A 79 -14.95 -5.25 -3.89
N PRO A 80 -14.70 -4.29 -2.98
CA PRO A 80 -13.39 -3.63 -2.88
C PRO A 80 -12.30 -4.58 -2.34
N CYS A 81 -12.40 -5.88 -2.63
CA CYS A 81 -11.50 -6.93 -2.17
C CYS A 81 -10.06 -6.72 -2.66
N HIS A 82 -9.89 -6.02 -3.78
CA HIS A 82 -8.59 -5.58 -4.28
C HIS A 82 -7.92 -4.58 -3.33
N LEU A 83 -8.69 -3.67 -2.71
CA LEU A 83 -8.20 -2.76 -1.67
C LEU A 83 -7.90 -3.50 -0.37
N ASP A 84 -8.73 -4.48 0.02
CA ASP A 84 -8.44 -5.32 1.19
C ASP A 84 -7.14 -6.15 0.99
N GLY A 85 -6.90 -6.64 -0.22
CA GLY A 85 -5.66 -7.33 -0.59
C GLY A 85 -4.44 -6.40 -0.53
N ALA A 86 -4.58 -5.17 -1.02
CA ALA A 86 -3.54 -4.15 -0.94
C ALA A 86 -3.22 -3.79 0.51
N ARG A 87 -4.24 -3.62 1.34
CA ARG A 87 -4.13 -3.36 2.78
C ARG A 87 -3.36 -4.48 3.48
N ARG A 88 -3.74 -5.75 3.28
CA ARG A 88 -3.02 -6.91 3.84
C ARG A 88 -1.56 -6.95 3.39
N SER A 89 -1.30 -6.64 2.12
CA SER A 89 0.06 -6.61 1.58
C SER A 89 0.92 -5.50 2.20
N ALA A 90 0.32 -4.35 2.49
CA ALA A 90 0.99 -3.23 3.15
C ALA A 90 1.36 -3.57 4.60
N VAL A 91 0.40 -4.14 5.35
CA VAL A 91 0.63 -4.62 6.73
C VAL A 91 1.73 -5.68 6.78
N LEU A 92 1.71 -6.65 5.86
CA LEU A 92 2.74 -7.67 5.78
C LEU A 92 4.12 -7.07 5.49
N MET A 93 4.20 -6.12 4.54
CA MET A 93 5.46 -5.44 4.23
C MET A 93 5.97 -4.63 5.42
N HIS A 94 5.09 -3.95 6.15
CA HIS A 94 5.45 -3.26 7.39
C HIS A 94 6.10 -4.21 8.40
N SER A 95 5.49 -5.37 8.66
CA SER A 95 6.06 -6.37 9.57
C SER A 95 7.42 -6.91 9.11
N ILE A 96 7.59 -7.13 7.80
CA ILE A 96 8.89 -7.55 7.24
C ILE A 96 9.95 -6.47 7.46
N LEU A 97 9.60 -5.19 7.30
CA LEU A 97 10.50 -4.06 7.51
C LEU A 97 10.88 -3.89 8.99
N GLU A 98 9.94 -4.07 9.91
CA GLU A 98 10.23 -4.10 11.35
C GLU A 98 11.21 -5.21 11.72
N GLN A 99 10.99 -6.42 11.18
CA GLN A 99 11.90 -7.54 11.37
C GLN A 99 13.29 -7.26 10.79
N ALA A 100 13.36 -6.60 9.63
CA ALA A 100 14.62 -6.18 9.02
C ALA A 100 15.38 -5.18 9.91
N ILE A 101 14.68 -4.19 10.50
CA ILE A 101 15.28 -3.25 11.46
C ILE A 101 15.80 -4.00 12.70
N SER A 102 15.00 -4.88 13.30
CA SER A 102 15.42 -5.64 14.48
C SER A 102 16.69 -6.44 14.18
N ARG A 103 16.67 -7.22 13.09
CA ARG A 103 17.82 -8.04 12.68
C ARG A 103 19.05 -7.19 12.37
N LEU A 104 18.89 -6.04 11.75
CA LEU A 104 20.00 -5.12 11.51
C LEU A 104 20.55 -4.56 12.82
N ARG A 105 19.70 -4.19 13.77
CA ARG A 105 20.11 -3.68 15.10
C ARG A 105 20.88 -4.73 15.88
N ASP A 106 20.38 -5.96 15.91
CA ASP A 106 20.96 -7.11 16.61
C ASP A 106 22.24 -7.63 15.93
N PHE A 107 22.50 -7.20 14.69
CA PHE A 107 23.72 -7.50 13.96
C PHE A 107 24.93 -6.88 14.66
N SER A 108 25.82 -7.73 15.19
CA SER A 108 27.09 -7.34 15.83
C SER A 108 28.13 -6.89 14.79
N ASP A 109 29.13 -6.12 15.25
CA ASP A 109 30.09 -5.40 14.39
C ASP A 109 30.88 -6.36 13.45
N PRO A 110 31.09 -6.02 12.16
CA PRO A 110 31.57 -6.95 11.11
C PRO A 110 33.03 -7.42 11.26
N GLN A 111 33.76 -7.08 12.32
CA GLN A 111 35.15 -7.53 12.48
C GLN A 111 35.31 -9.06 12.53
N ALA A 112 34.20 -9.80 12.72
CA ALA A 112 34.14 -11.25 12.65
C ALA A 112 33.50 -11.81 11.35
N MET A 113 33.15 -10.95 10.38
CA MET A 113 32.48 -11.35 9.15
C MET A 113 33.42 -11.39 7.95
N ASN A 114 33.36 -12.50 7.23
CA ASN A 114 34.07 -12.73 5.99
C ASN A 114 33.36 -11.93 4.86
N GLU A 115 34.10 -11.49 3.82
CA GLU A 115 33.55 -10.71 2.70
C GLU A 115 32.29 -11.32 2.06
N VAL A 116 32.18 -12.65 2.05
CA VAL A 116 31.03 -13.41 1.54
C VAL A 116 29.74 -13.10 2.33
N SER A 117 29.82 -12.94 3.65
CA SER A 117 28.65 -12.64 4.50
C SER A 117 28.16 -11.21 4.31
N THR A 118 29.08 -10.26 4.11
CA THR A 118 28.75 -8.87 3.79
C THR A 118 28.11 -8.75 2.40
N GLY A 119 28.60 -9.51 1.42
CA GLY A 119 27.99 -9.58 0.09
C GLY A 119 26.55 -10.08 0.12
N ALA A 120 26.29 -11.17 0.85
CA ALA A 120 24.95 -11.73 1.00
C ALA A 120 23.97 -10.77 1.72
N LEU A 121 24.44 -10.05 2.74
CA LEU A 121 23.62 -9.04 3.43
C LEU A 121 23.24 -7.89 2.51
N ASN A 122 24.20 -7.36 1.74
CA ASN A 122 23.96 -6.29 0.77
C ASN A 122 22.94 -6.71 -0.29
N GLU A 123 23.05 -7.94 -0.80
CA GLU A 123 22.09 -8.51 -1.75
C GLU A 123 20.69 -8.65 -1.13
N ALA A 124 20.58 -9.17 0.09
CA ALA A 124 19.31 -9.29 0.80
C ALA A 124 18.63 -7.92 1.01
N MET A 125 19.40 -6.90 1.37
CA MET A 125 18.91 -5.52 1.50
C MET A 125 18.46 -4.94 0.16
N ALA A 126 19.22 -5.17 -0.91
CA ALA A 126 18.83 -4.73 -2.26
C ALA A 126 17.51 -5.37 -2.70
N ASN A 127 17.35 -6.67 -2.45
CA ASN A 127 16.12 -7.42 -2.76
C ASN A 127 14.93 -6.92 -1.93
N LEU A 128 15.13 -6.60 -0.65
CA LEU A 128 14.12 -6.00 0.22
C LEU A 128 13.65 -4.65 -0.34
N PHE A 129 14.57 -3.75 -0.66
CA PHE A 129 14.22 -2.43 -1.19
C PHE A 129 13.54 -2.50 -2.55
N GLN A 130 14.01 -3.37 -3.44
CA GLN A 130 13.35 -3.58 -4.72
C GLN A 130 11.91 -4.10 -4.53
N SER A 131 11.69 -4.97 -3.54
CA SER A 131 10.37 -5.49 -3.21
C SER A 131 9.45 -4.41 -2.64
N CYS A 132 9.97 -3.51 -1.79
CA CYS A 132 9.24 -2.36 -1.28
C CYS A 132 8.83 -1.40 -2.40
N GLU A 133 9.76 -1.05 -3.29
CA GLU A 133 9.48 -0.17 -4.43
C GLU A 133 8.42 -0.75 -5.37
N LYS A 134 8.52 -2.06 -5.68
CA LYS A 134 7.50 -2.77 -6.47
C LYS A 134 6.13 -2.73 -5.79
N ASN A 135 6.09 -2.94 -4.47
CA ASN A 135 4.85 -2.90 -3.70
C ASN A 135 4.23 -1.50 -3.72
N ILE A 136 5.01 -0.45 -3.42
CA ILE A 136 4.56 0.94 -3.47
C ILE A 136 3.97 1.29 -4.84
N ARG A 137 4.66 0.96 -5.94
CA ARG A 137 4.14 1.22 -7.30
C ARG A 137 2.79 0.54 -7.55
N ARG A 138 2.63 -0.70 -7.10
CA ARG A 138 1.35 -1.42 -7.20
C ARG A 138 0.27 -0.76 -6.34
N MET A 139 0.60 -0.32 -5.13
CA MET A 139 -0.34 0.41 -4.26
C MET A 139 -0.77 1.73 -4.88
N THR A 140 0.15 2.50 -5.46
CA THR A 140 -0.16 3.75 -6.16
C THR A 140 -1.12 3.52 -7.32
N ALA A 141 -0.84 2.54 -8.19
CA ALA A 141 -1.74 2.20 -9.30
C ALA A 141 -3.14 1.76 -8.83
N LEU A 142 -3.22 1.05 -7.70
CA LEU A 142 -4.51 0.67 -7.09
C LEU A 142 -5.27 1.88 -6.53
N LEU A 143 -4.57 2.84 -5.92
CA LEU A 143 -5.18 4.09 -5.45
C LEU A 143 -5.71 4.92 -6.63
N GLU A 144 -4.99 5.00 -7.74
CA GLU A 144 -5.45 5.66 -8.96
C GLU A 144 -6.70 4.99 -9.57
N ASN A 145 -6.79 3.65 -9.49
CA ASN A 145 -8.00 2.94 -9.88
C ASN A 145 -9.18 3.28 -8.96
N ALA A 146 -8.93 3.34 -7.66
CA ALA A 146 -9.95 3.72 -6.68
C ALA A 146 -10.42 5.18 -6.89
N ASP A 147 -9.51 6.09 -7.22
CA ASP A 147 -9.81 7.46 -7.65
C ASP A 147 -10.78 7.49 -8.83
N ARG A 148 -10.47 6.73 -9.90
CA ARG A 148 -11.34 6.66 -11.08
C ARG A 148 -12.72 6.11 -10.77
N GLU A 149 -12.81 5.10 -9.89
CA GLU A 149 -14.08 4.55 -9.45
C GLU A 149 -14.89 5.59 -8.66
N ILE A 150 -14.26 6.31 -7.73
CA ILE A 150 -14.88 7.38 -6.95
C ILE A 150 -15.46 8.45 -7.87
N CYS A 151 -14.68 8.95 -8.84
CA CYS A 151 -15.17 9.93 -9.81
C CYS A 151 -16.37 9.39 -10.61
N SER A 152 -16.30 8.13 -11.05
CA SER A 152 -17.40 7.50 -11.80
C SER A 152 -18.68 7.37 -10.96
N LEU A 153 -18.55 7.05 -9.68
CA LEU A 153 -19.68 6.97 -8.75
C LEU A 153 -20.27 8.35 -8.43
N GLN A 154 -19.43 9.37 -8.26
CA GLN A 154 -19.87 10.76 -8.07
C GLN A 154 -20.63 11.28 -9.30
N ASP A 155 -20.12 11.05 -10.50
CA ASP A 155 -20.81 11.40 -11.75
C ASP A 155 -22.16 10.69 -11.89
N MET A 156 -22.20 9.41 -11.53
CA MET A 156 -23.42 8.61 -11.56
C MET A 156 -24.45 9.14 -10.56
N LEU A 157 -24.02 9.51 -9.35
CA LEU A 157 -24.89 10.12 -8.34
C LEU A 157 -25.50 11.42 -8.83
N MET A 158 -24.70 12.30 -9.45
CA MET A 158 -25.20 13.56 -10.02
C MET A 158 -26.27 13.36 -11.10
N LYS A 159 -26.11 12.33 -11.95
CA LYS A 159 -27.09 11.98 -12.99
C LYS A 159 -28.43 11.47 -12.45
N PHE A 160 -28.43 10.86 -11.26
CA PHE A 160 -29.66 10.31 -10.66
C PHE A 160 -30.35 11.28 -9.70
N ILE A 161 -29.66 12.32 -9.24
CA ILE A 161 -30.23 13.42 -8.44
C ILE A 161 -30.90 14.48 -9.33
N SER A 162 -30.46 14.65 -10.59
CA SER A 162 -31.06 15.54 -11.60
C SER A 162 -32.35 15.01 -12.23
#